data_AF-A0A9D6JA14-F1
#
_entry.id   AF-A0A9D6JA14-F1
#
_cell.length_a   1.000
_cell.length_b   1.000
_cell.length_c   1.000
_cell.angle_alpha   90.00
_cell.angle_beta   90.00
_cell.angle_gamma   90.00
#
_symmetry.space_group_name_H-M   'P 1'
#
loop_
_entity.id
_entity.type
_entity.pdbx_description
1 polymer ?
#
loop_
_entity_poly.entity_id
_entity_poly.type
_entity_poly.pdbx_seq_one_letter_code
_entity_poly.pdbx_strand_id
1 'polypeptide(L)' 'AIELGCAIPVISLALERRFRSREPEPFSDKLLAAMRQQFGGHAVKRE' A
#
# COMPACT_ATOMS: atom_id res chain seq x y z
N ALA A 1 -3.90 -18.79 11.64
CA ALA A 1 -3.54 -17.55 12.36
C ALA A 1 -4.79 -16.71 12.59
N ILE A 2 -5.43 -16.22 11.51
CA ILE A 2 -6.70 -15.47 11.58
C ILE A 2 -7.82 -16.32 12.20
N GLU A 3 -8.09 -17.51 11.66
CA GLU A 3 -9.06 -18.47 12.24
C GLU A 3 -8.74 -18.90 13.68
N LEU A 4 -7.48 -18.79 14.10
CA LEU A 4 -7.01 -19.18 15.43
C LEU A 4 -6.99 -18.00 16.42
N GLY A 5 -7.36 -16.79 15.98
CA GLY A 5 -7.29 -15.57 16.80
C GLY A 5 -5.87 -15.22 17.29
N CYS A 6 -4.83 -15.78 16.68
CA CYS A 6 -3.45 -15.63 17.14
C CYS A 6 -2.74 -14.50 16.38
N ALA A 7 -2.17 -13.55 17.11
CA ALA A 7 -1.42 -12.43 16.54
C ALA A 7 -0.07 -12.89 16.00
N ILE A 8 0.19 -12.63 14.72
CA ILE A 8 1.47 -12.95 14.06
C ILE A 8 1.99 -11.72 13.28
N PRO A 9 2.31 -10.62 13.96
CA PRO A 9 2.56 -9.32 13.31
C PRO A 9 3.71 -9.36 12.31
N VAL A 10 4.80 -10.08 12.62
CA VAL A 10 5.99 -10.13 11.76
C VAL A 10 5.73 -10.92 10.48
N ILE A 11 5.07 -12.08 10.56
CA ILE A 11 4.79 -12.92 9.39
C ILE A 11 3.73 -12.27 8.50
N SER A 12 2.67 -11.69 9.10
CA SER A 12 1.64 -10.96 8.34
C SER A 12 2.26 -9.79 7.59
N LEU A 13 3.08 -8.97 8.24
CA LEU A 13 3.76 -7.85 7.59
C LEU A 13 4.71 -8.32 6.49
N ALA A 14 5.49 -9.38 6.73
CA ALA A 14 6.40 -9.92 5.71
C ALA A 14 5.65 -10.38 4.45
N LEU A 15 4.47 -11.02 4.62
CA LEU A 15 3.62 -11.45 3.52
C LEU A 15 3.04 -10.26 2.75
N GLU A 16 2.47 -9.27 3.44
CA GLU A 16 1.95 -8.04 2.83
C GLU A 16 3.03 -7.30 2.02
N ARG A 17 4.24 -7.18 2.58
CA ARG A 17 5.38 -6.55 1.90
C ARG A 17 5.77 -7.28 0.63
N ARG A 18 5.73 -8.62 0.62
CA ARG A 18 6.01 -9.43 -0.57
C ARG A 18 4.97 -9.24 -1.67
N PHE A 19 3.69 -9.11 -1.33
CA PHE A 19 2.66 -8.80 -2.32
C PHE A 19 2.84 -7.39 -2.86
N ARG A 20 3.03 -6.41 -1.98
CA ARG A 20 3.26 -5.01 -2.38
C ARG A 20 4.48 -4.85 -3.28
N SER A 21 5.58 -5.57 -3.03
CA SER A 21 6.79 -5.48 -3.85
C SER A 21 6.63 -6.02 -5.27
N ARG A 22 5.57 -6.80 -5.54
CA ARG A 22 5.29 -7.42 -6.85
C ARG A 22 4.18 -6.69 -7.61
N GLU A 23 3.63 -5.63 -7.04
CA GLU A 23 2.60 -4.82 -7.66
C GLU A 23 3.28 -3.59 -8.30
N PRO A 24 3.45 -3.57 -9.64
CA PRO A 24 4.21 -2.52 -10.32
C PRO A 24 3.52 -1.15 -10.27
N GLU A 25 2.18 -1.13 -10.27
CA GLU A 25 1.39 0.10 -10.25
C GLU A 25 0.23 0.02 -9.25
N PRO A 26 0.49 0.12 -7.93
CA PRO A 26 -0.54 -0.02 -6.93
C PRO A 26 -1.60 1.08 -7.04
N PHE A 27 -2.87 0.68 -7.14
CA PHE A 27 -3.98 1.63 -7.21
C PHE A 27 -4.05 2.53 -5.98
N SER A 28 -3.73 2.00 -4.80
CA SER A 28 -3.67 2.75 -3.54
C SER A 28 -2.65 3.90 -3.60
N ASP A 29 -1.51 3.68 -4.25
CA ASP A 29 -0.47 4.70 -4.40
C ASP A 29 -0.89 5.77 -5.42
N LYS A 30 -1.60 5.40 -6.50
CA LYS A 30 -2.21 6.35 -7.46
C LYS A 30 -3.29 7.22 -6.79
N LEU A 31 -4.16 6.60 -6.01
CA LEU A 31 -5.20 7.31 -5.25
C LEU A 31 -4.58 8.27 -4.23
N LEU A 32 -3.56 7.82 -3.50
CA LEU A 32 -2.84 8.67 -2.55
C LEU A 32 -2.17 9.85 -3.26
N ALA A 33 -1.56 9.64 -4.43
CA ALA A 33 -0.98 10.72 -5.23
C ALA A 33 -2.03 11.75 -5.64
N ALA A 34 -3.22 11.31 -6.08
CA ALA A 34 -4.33 12.20 -6.41
C ALA A 34 -4.82 13.02 -5.20
N MET A 35 -4.91 12.40 -4.02
CA MET A 35 -5.27 13.11 -2.79
C MET A 35 -4.20 14.16 -2.39
N ARG A 36 -2.92 13.80 -2.49
CA ARG A 36 -1.81 14.74 -2.21
C ARG A 36 -1.80 15.91 -3.18
N GLN A 37 -2.19 15.69 -4.43
CA GLN A 37 -2.39 16.76 -5.40
C GLN A 37 -3.56 17.66 -5.02
N GLN A 38 -4.73 17.07 -4.79
CA GLN A 38 -5.97 17.83 -4.59
C GLN A 38 -5.97 18.65 -3.30
N PHE A 39 -5.42 18.10 -2.22
CA PHE A 39 -5.47 18.74 -0.90
C PHE A 39 -4.15 19.36 -0.46
N GLY A 40 -3.03 18.88 -1.00
CA GLY A 40 -1.69 19.37 -0.66
C GLY A 40 -1.01 20.17 -1.77
N GLY A 41 -1.60 20.30 -2.96
CA GLY A 41 -1.00 20.96 -4.12
C GLY A 41 0.26 20.26 -4.65
N HIS A 42 0.50 19.00 -4.26
CA HIS A 42 1.71 18.29 -4.65
C HIS A 42 1.68 17.91 -6.14
N ALA A 43 2.80 18.09 -6.83
CA ALA A 43 2.94 17.66 -8.21
C ALA A 43 2.86 16.13 -8.32
N VAL A 44 2.14 15.65 -9.33
CA VAL A 44 2.00 14.22 -9.64
C VAL A 44 2.70 13.94 -10.97
N LYS A 45 3.51 12.89 -11.01
CA LYS A 45 4.09 12.39 -12.26
C LYS A 45 3.00 11.67 -13.06
N ARG A 46 2.88 12.03 -14.33
CA ARG A 46 2.08 11.28 -15.30
C ARG A 46 3.07 10.41 -16.05
N GLU A 47 3.00 9.11 -15.81
CA GLU A 47 3.71 8.10 -16.60
C GLU A 47 2.91 7.81 -17.88
#